data_AF-A0A9D8EKF9-F1
#
_entry.id   AF-A0A9D8EKF9-F1
#
_cell.length_a   1.000
_cell.length_b   1.000
_cell.length_c   1.000
_cell.angle_alpha   90.00
_cell.angle_beta   90.00
_cell.angle_gamma   90.00
#
_symmetry.space_group_name_H-M   'P 1'
#
loop_
_entity.id
_entity.type
_entity.pdbx_description
1 polymer ?
#
loop_
_entity_poly.entity_id
_entity_poly.type
_entity_poly.pdbx_seq_one_letter_code
_entity_poly.pdbx_strand_id
1 'polypeptide(L)'
;MEKIYINNQGYHIKLILRMIKDSELLNKFENDLIKNDKLSYTDSLRIFEMMWQEACTLGILPSRDPLEGIETKIKISKILSSCSRNSLQK
;
A
#
# COMPACT_ATOMS: atom_id res chain seq x y z
N MET A 1 -24.96 -24.05 10.24
CA MET A 1 -23.65 -24.15 9.55
C MET A 1 -23.88 -23.82 8.09
N GLU A 2 -23.59 -22.60 7.66
CA GLU A 2 -23.50 -22.28 6.23
C GLU A 2 -22.02 -22.05 5.91
N LYS A 3 -21.43 -23.00 5.17
CA LYS A 3 -20.08 -22.88 4.67
C LYS A 3 -20.12 -21.98 3.44
N ILE A 4 -19.64 -20.74 3.57
CA ILE A 4 -19.47 -19.85 2.43
C ILE A 4 -18.19 -20.27 1.72
N TYR A 5 -18.36 -20.93 0.57
CA TYR A 5 -17.28 -21.34 -0.32
C TYR A 5 -16.64 -20.09 -0.95
N ILE A 6 -15.33 -19.94 -0.80
CA ILE A 6 -14.55 -18.87 -1.41
C ILE A 6 -13.79 -19.49 -2.58
N ASN A 7 -14.14 -19.15 -3.83
CA ASN A 7 -13.20 -19.36 -4.93
C ASN A 7 -13.34 -18.37 -6.11
N ASN A 8 -12.18 -17.80 -6.44
CA ASN A 8 -11.64 -17.13 -7.62
C ASN A 8 -12.49 -16.27 -8.59
N GLN A 9 -12.17 -14.97 -8.53
CA GLN A 9 -12.02 -13.97 -9.61
C GLN A 9 -13.29 -13.48 -10.36
N GLY A 10 -13.60 -12.20 -10.16
CA GLY A 10 -14.53 -11.40 -10.99
C GLY A 10 -15.97 -11.30 -10.48
N TYR A 11 -16.55 -12.41 -10.01
CA TYR A 11 -17.97 -12.43 -9.60
C TYR A 11 -18.23 -11.84 -8.21
N HIS A 12 -17.22 -11.82 -7.33
CA HIS A 12 -17.33 -11.31 -5.97
C HIS A 12 -17.64 -9.82 -5.91
N ILE A 13 -16.96 -8.97 -6.69
CA ILE A 13 -17.22 -7.53 -6.70
C ILE A 13 -18.66 -7.26 -7.19
N LYS A 14 -19.09 -7.97 -8.25
CA LYS A 14 -20.44 -7.82 -8.80
C LYS A 14 -21.53 -8.29 -7.85
N LEU A 15 -21.28 -9.32 -7.04
CA LEU A 15 -22.21 -9.81 -6.01
C LEU A 15 -22.22 -8.93 -4.75
N ILE A 16 -21.07 -8.39 -4.32
CA ILE A 16 -20.96 -7.44 -3.20
C ILE A 16 -21.68 -6.13 -3.56
N LEU A 17 -21.45 -5.57 -4.76
CA LEU A 17 -22.19 -4.42 -5.26
C LEU A 17 -23.71 -4.69 -5.36
N ARG A 18 -24.11 -5.95 -5.60
CA ARG A 18 -25.53 -6.37 -5.61
C ARG A 18 -26.13 -6.54 -4.20
N MET A 19 -25.30 -6.72 -3.16
CA MET A 19 -25.72 -6.79 -1.75
C MET A 19 -25.61 -5.45 -1.00
N ILE A 20 -24.84 -4.49 -1.51
CA ILE A 20 -24.77 -3.13 -0.98
C ILE A 20 -26.06 -2.41 -1.33
N LYS A 21 -26.92 -2.26 -0.32
CA LYS A 21 -28.24 -1.64 -0.47
C LYS A 21 -28.16 -0.15 -0.78
N ASP A 22 -27.12 0.50 -0.28
CA ASP A 22 -26.87 1.92 -0.45
C ASP A 22 -25.36 2.18 -0.55
N SER A 23 -24.90 2.42 -1.77
CA SER A 23 -23.48 2.68 -2.06
C SER A 23 -23.04 4.07 -1.60
N GLU A 24 -23.93 5.05 -1.55
CA GLU A 24 -23.57 6.40 -1.10
C GLU A 24 -23.36 6.43 0.41
N LEU A 25 -24.23 5.75 1.17
CA LEU A 25 -24.07 5.60 2.61
C LEU A 25 -22.79 4.84 2.95
N LEU A 26 -22.48 3.78 2.21
CA LEU A 26 -21.22 3.03 2.39
C LEU A 26 -20.00 3.91 2.11
N ASN A 27 -19.99 4.61 0.96
CA ASN A 27 -18.91 5.52 0.63
C ASN A 27 -18.73 6.62 1.69
N LYS A 28 -19.84 7.16 2.21
CA LYS A 28 -19.78 8.17 3.29
C LYS A 28 -19.17 7.57 4.55
N PHE A 29 -19.61 6.38 4.96
CA PHE A 29 -19.08 5.68 6.12
C PHE A 29 -17.58 5.40 5.98
N GLU A 30 -17.12 4.86 4.85
CA GLU A 30 -15.71 4.58 4.58
C GLU A 30 -14.86 5.85 4.62
N ASN A 31 -15.35 6.93 3.99
CA ASN A 31 -14.67 8.23 4.01
C ASN A 31 -14.57 8.80 5.42
N ASP A 32 -15.62 8.68 6.23
CA ASP A 32 -15.61 9.13 7.62
C ASP A 32 -14.68 8.27 8.48
N LEU A 33 -14.59 6.97 8.21
CA LEU A 33 -13.68 6.05 8.89
C LEU A 33 -12.23 6.37 8.57
N ILE A 34 -11.87 6.59 7.30
CA ILE A 34 -10.53 7.01 6.88
C ILE A 34 -10.14 8.38 7.47
N LYS A 35 -11.09 9.32 7.58
CA LYS A 35 -10.83 10.63 8.18
C LYS A 35 -10.52 10.55 9.66
N ASN A 36 -11.22 9.68 10.39
CA ASN A 36 -11.14 9.56 11.84
C ASN A 36 -10.07 8.57 12.32
N ASP A 37 -9.74 7.56 11.50
CA ASP A 37 -8.78 6.51 11.81
C ASP A 37 -7.43 6.78 11.14
N LYS A 38 -6.84 7.94 11.46
CA LYS A 38 -5.52 8.31 10.95
C LYS A 38 -4.43 7.58 11.73
N LEU A 39 -3.80 6.63 11.06
CA LEU A 39 -2.59 5.99 11.56
C LEU A 39 -1.50 7.02 11.85
N SER A 40 -0.73 6.78 12.92
CA SER A 40 0.50 7.52 13.14
C SER A 40 1.47 7.30 11.98
N TYR A 41 2.42 8.21 11.78
CA TYR A 41 3.46 8.01 10.77
C TYR A 41 4.21 6.69 10.97
N THR A 42 4.51 6.34 12.23
CA THR A 42 5.21 5.10 12.59
C THR A 42 4.40 3.85 12.27
N ASP A 43 3.10 3.86 12.56
CA ASP A 43 2.23 2.70 12.26
C ASP A 43 2.03 2.54 10.75
N SER A 44 1.85 3.66 10.06
CA SER A 44 1.74 3.69 8.59
C SER A 44 3.01 3.13 7.93
N LEU A 45 4.19 3.56 8.42
CA LEU A 45 5.47 3.09 7.91
C LEU A 45 5.65 1.59 8.17
N ARG A 46 5.29 1.12 9.37
CA ARG A 46 5.37 -0.31 9.71
C ARG A 46 4.50 -1.16 8.79
N ILE A 47 3.25 -0.74 8.53
CA ILE A 47 2.36 -1.44 7.61
C ILE A 47 2.95 -1.46 6.20
N PHE A 48 3.46 -0.31 5.74
CA PHE A 48 4.12 -0.21 4.43
C PHE A 48 5.31 -1.16 4.31
N GLU A 49 6.19 -1.22 5.31
CA GLU A 49 7.35 -2.11 5.33
C GLU A 49 6.94 -3.59 5.28
N MET A 50 5.90 -3.97 6.04
CA MET A 50 5.39 -5.35 6.00
C MET A 50 4.82 -5.71 4.62
N MET A 51 4.04 -4.81 4.01
CA MET A 51 3.53 -5.00 2.64
C MET A 51 4.66 -5.09 1.61
N TRP A 52 5.70 -4.28 1.78
CA TRP A 52 6.88 -4.32 0.92
C TRP A 52 7.58 -5.68 1.00
N GLN A 53 7.80 -6.21 2.20
CA GLN A 53 8.41 -7.53 2.39
C GLN A 53 7.58 -8.65 1.76
N GLU A 54 6.26 -8.60 1.89
CA GLU A 54 5.36 -9.57 1.26
C GLU A 54 5.46 -9.50 -0.27
N ALA A 55 5.42 -8.30 -0.85
CA ALA A 55 5.55 -8.12 -2.29
C ALA A 55 6.91 -8.61 -2.84
N CYS A 56 7.99 -8.45 -2.06
CA CYS A 56 9.29 -9.05 -2.38
C CYS A 56 9.24 -10.57 -2.32
N THR A 57 8.61 -11.14 -1.29
CA THR A 57 8.44 -12.60 -1.12
C THR A 57 7.66 -13.21 -2.28
N LEU A 58 6.65 -12.49 -2.78
CA LEU A 58 5.87 -12.88 -3.96
C LEU A 58 6.62 -12.70 -5.28
N GLY A 59 7.83 -12.11 -5.28
CA GLY A 59 8.62 -11.84 -6.48
C GLY A 59 8.03 -10.77 -7.40
N ILE A 60 7.14 -9.92 -6.87
CA ILE A 60 6.54 -8.79 -7.58
C ILE A 60 7.47 -7.58 -7.49
N LEU A 61 8.11 -7.40 -6.34
CA LEU A 61 9.10 -6.34 -6.09
C LEU A 61 10.51 -6.91 -5.84
N PRO A 62 11.56 -6.12 -6.13
CA PRO A 62 11.52 -4.94 -6.97
C PRO A 62 11.13 -5.29 -8.42
N SER A 63 10.72 -4.29 -9.21
CA SER A 63 10.35 -4.53 -10.61
C SER A 63 11.43 -5.28 -11.37
N ARG A 64 11.00 -6.10 -12.33
CA ARG A 64 11.89 -6.86 -13.23
C ARG A 64 12.69 -5.95 -14.15
N ASP A 65 12.17 -4.77 -14.48
CA ASP A 65 12.92 -3.77 -15.24
C ASP A 65 13.85 -2.98 -14.29
N PRO A 66 15.19 -3.14 -14.41
CA PRO A 66 16.13 -2.44 -13.55
C PRO A 66 16.06 -0.91 -13.70
N LEU A 67 15.63 -0.42 -14.86
CA LEU A 67 15.51 1.01 -15.17
C LEU A 67 14.20 1.61 -14.68
N GLU A 68 13.24 0.80 -14.24
CA GLU A 68 12.01 1.31 -13.67
C GLU A 68 12.31 2.18 -12.43
N GLY A 69 11.84 3.42 -12.47
CA GLY A 69 12.03 4.41 -11.41
C GLY A 69 13.48 4.85 -11.20
N ILE A 70 14.37 4.68 -12.18
CA ILE A 70 15.81 5.02 -12.04
C ILE A 70 16.05 6.49 -11.70
N GLU A 71 15.25 7.41 -12.24
CA GLU A 71 15.37 8.85 -11.93
C GLU A 71 15.12 9.12 -10.44
N THR A 72 14.09 8.49 -9.87
CA THR A 72 13.77 8.57 -8.44
C THR A 72 14.90 7.97 -7.60
N LYS A 73 15.41 6.80 -7.98
CA LYS A 73 16.55 6.16 -7.30
C LYS A 73 17.79 7.05 -7.29
N ILE A 74 18.13 7.68 -8.44
CA ILE A 74 19.24 8.63 -8.55
C ILE A 74 19.00 9.85 -7.65
N LYS A 75 17.80 10.42 -7.67
CA LYS A 75 17.45 11.59 -6.85
C LYS A 75 17.58 11.28 -5.36
N ILE A 76 17.03 10.17 -4.89
CA ILE A 76 17.12 9.72 -3.50
C ILE A 76 18.59 9.48 -3.12
N SER A 77 19.35 8.79 -3.97
CA SER A 77 20.78 8.54 -3.73
C SER A 77 21.56 9.85 -3.56
N LYS A 78 21.31 10.88 -4.38
CA LYS A 78 21.98 12.18 -4.26
C LYS A 78 21.67 12.86 -2.93
N ILE A 79 20.40 12.84 -2.49
CA ILE A 79 19.98 13.40 -1.21
C ILE A 79 20.70 12.68 -0.07
N LEU A 80 20.67 11.34 -0.06
CA LEU A 80 21.35 10.53 0.95
C LEU A 80 22.85 10.80 1.01
N SER A 81 23.54 10.86 -0.13
CA SER A 81 24.97 11.18 -0.19
C SER A 81 25.29 12.61 0.28
N SER A 82 24.36 13.55 0.14
CA SER A 82 24.51 14.90 0.69
C SER A 82 24.37 14.88 2.21
N CYS A 83 23.34 14.23 2.74
CA CYS A 83 23.12 14.09 4.18
C CYS A 83 24.28 13.38 4.88
N SER A 84 24.78 12.29 4.29
CA SER A 84 25.89 11.50 4.85
C SER A 84 27.22 12.25 4.87
N ARG A 85 27.52 13.09 3.86
CA ARG A 85 28.74 13.92 3.88
C ARG A 85 28.70 14.99 4.95
N ASN A 86 27.52 15.55 5.22
CA ASN A 86 27.33 16.55 6.26
C ASN A 86 27.37 15.94 7.68
N SER A 87 27.02 14.65 7.83
CA SER A 87 27.09 13.96 9.13
C SER A 87 28.50 13.54 9.54
N LEU A 88 29.46 13.49 8.59
CA LEU A 88 30.86 13.10 8.83
C LEU A 88 31.80 14.31 9.03
N GLN A 89 31.31 15.54 8.89
CA GLN A 89 32.08 16.78 9.10
C GLN A 89 31.91 17.35 10.52
N LYS A 90 31.63 16.49 11.50
CA LYS A 90 31.41 16.88 12.90
C LYS A 90 32.46 16.27 13.82
#